data_AF-A0A1F8S9C2-F1
#
_entry.id   AF-A0A1F8S9C2-F1
#
_cell.length_a   1.000
_cell.length_b   1.000
_cell.length_c   1.000
_cell.angle_alpha   90.00
_cell.angle_beta   90.00
_cell.angle_gamma   90.00
#
_symmetry.space_group_name_H-M   'P 1'
#
loop_
_entity.id
_entity.type
_entity.pdbx_description
1 polymer ?
#
loop_
_entity_poly.entity_id
_entity_poly.type
_entity_poly.pdbx_seq_one_letter_code
_entity_poly.pdbx_strand_id
1 'polypeptide(L)'
;MAGSPPPSGSLVTLSNWQDPPYLRWAYLHVRELIPTALISRGAGPVTELPRAERDLDGWTFRVRGERHTVGEMLERTDTDGLLVLHRGRIVTERYDGAMTETTPHLLQSVSKSMTSALTGALVGAGTLRTDGLVTDYVAELRGGSFEGCTVQDLLDMRAGTRFSEAYEDLDADIRISEQVSGWRPRTRPGLPPNLYAYMASLDNQGPHGGPFDYRSILTDVLGWVLERAGGDSFARLYSRYVWSLIGAEQDAEITLDPHGAALQDGGISVTLRDLGRFGLMHLRDGAIGGRQVLPASWVGRVGVPRPDLVEAFDGALTYDGVATPTSHYHDQWWVFDPERGIYGGIGIHGQALVIHSAADAVIVKLSTHAAPLDRDKHELQLAAAIAIGDALEREG
;
A
#
# COMPACT_ATOMS: atom_id res chain seq x y z
N MET A 1 7.79 21.48 -9.60
CA MET A 1 8.54 22.73 -9.39
C MET A 1 9.55 22.93 -10.52
N ALA A 2 9.76 24.15 -11.03
CA ALA A 2 10.77 24.44 -12.05
C ALA A 2 11.45 25.79 -11.80
N GLY A 3 12.78 25.87 -12.01
CA GLY A 3 13.59 27.07 -11.78
C GLY A 3 14.44 27.02 -10.50
N SER A 4 15.41 27.94 -10.37
CA SER A 4 16.28 28.06 -9.20
C SER A 4 16.49 29.53 -8.81
N PRO A 5 15.62 30.10 -7.94
CA PRO A 5 14.51 29.44 -7.23
C PRO A 5 13.26 29.27 -8.11
N PRO A 6 12.38 28.29 -7.80
CA PRO A 6 11.06 28.21 -8.42
C PRO A 6 10.23 29.48 -8.15
N PRO A 7 9.39 29.93 -9.09
CA PRO A 7 8.42 31.00 -8.84
C PRO A 7 7.52 30.67 -7.65
N SER A 8 7.16 31.69 -6.85
CA SER A 8 6.40 31.52 -5.59
C SER A 8 5.09 30.75 -5.76
N GLY A 9 4.34 30.97 -6.85
CA GLY A 9 3.09 30.26 -7.16
C GLY A 9 3.26 28.80 -7.58
N SER A 10 4.50 28.32 -7.75
CA SER A 10 4.82 26.93 -8.13
C SER A 10 5.55 26.16 -7.03
N LEU A 11 5.76 26.79 -5.87
CA LEU A 11 6.50 26.21 -4.76
C LEU A 11 5.65 25.14 -4.06
N VAL A 12 6.23 23.94 -3.95
CA VAL A 12 5.67 22.85 -3.16
C VAL A 12 6.29 22.92 -1.77
N THR A 13 5.45 22.87 -0.75
CA THR A 13 5.82 22.97 0.65
C THR A 13 5.05 21.93 1.47
N LEU A 14 5.44 21.74 2.72
CA LEU A 14 4.73 20.84 3.62
C LEU A 14 3.24 21.21 3.79
N SER A 15 2.85 22.47 3.57
CA SER A 15 1.46 22.90 3.73
C SER A 15 0.55 22.57 2.55
N ASN A 16 1.09 22.36 1.34
CA ASN A 16 0.29 22.20 0.12
C ASN A 16 0.61 20.94 -0.70
N TRP A 17 1.61 20.15 -0.32
CA TRP A 17 2.12 19.05 -1.16
C TRP A 17 1.11 17.95 -1.46
N GLN A 18 0.06 17.79 -0.63
CA GLN A 18 -1.00 16.81 -0.85
C GLN A 18 -2.15 17.35 -1.71
N ASP A 19 -2.14 18.65 -2.03
CA ASP A 19 -3.24 19.32 -2.73
C ASP A 19 -2.89 19.48 -4.23
N PRO A 20 -3.89 19.47 -5.13
CA PRO A 20 -3.67 19.76 -6.54
C PRO A 20 -3.28 21.23 -6.77
N PRO A 21 -2.39 21.52 -7.74
CA PRO A 21 -1.67 20.58 -8.60
C PRO A 21 -0.34 20.07 -8.00
N TYR A 22 -0.02 20.42 -6.76
CA TYR A 22 1.30 20.20 -6.13
C TYR A 22 1.64 18.72 -5.93
N LEU A 23 0.64 17.89 -5.64
CA LEU A 23 0.85 16.45 -5.41
C LEU A 23 1.51 15.72 -6.60
N ARG A 24 1.25 16.17 -7.83
CA ARG A 24 1.86 15.62 -9.06
C ARG A 24 3.39 15.67 -9.01
N TRP A 25 3.93 16.73 -8.42
CA TRP A 25 5.36 16.83 -8.18
C TRP A 25 5.75 16.12 -6.88
N ALA A 26 5.00 16.33 -5.80
CA ALA A 26 5.39 15.88 -4.47
C ALA A 26 5.53 14.36 -4.36
N TYR A 27 4.66 13.58 -5.01
CA TYR A 27 4.66 12.11 -4.91
C TYR A 27 5.92 11.49 -5.53
N LEU A 28 6.60 12.23 -6.42
CA LEU A 28 7.86 11.84 -7.06
C LEU A 28 9.10 12.35 -6.29
N HIS A 29 8.92 13.21 -5.27
CA HIS A 29 10.00 13.96 -4.62
C HIS A 29 9.81 14.05 -3.09
N VAL A 30 9.20 13.04 -2.47
CA VAL A 30 8.82 13.06 -1.03
C VAL A 30 9.99 13.42 -0.11
N ARG A 31 11.19 12.89 -0.39
CA ARG A 31 12.42 13.15 0.40
C ARG A 31 12.88 14.61 0.41
N GLU A 32 12.41 15.42 -0.53
CA GLU A 32 12.70 16.86 -0.57
C GLU A 32 11.78 17.66 0.37
N LEU A 33 10.72 17.02 0.88
CA LEU A 33 9.70 17.64 1.73
C LEU A 33 9.67 17.08 3.15
N ILE A 34 9.87 15.77 3.28
CA ILE A 34 9.66 15.00 4.51
C ILE A 34 10.91 14.15 4.76
N PRO A 35 11.41 14.04 6.01
CA PRO A 35 12.50 13.12 6.33
C PRO A 35 12.18 11.68 5.90
N THR A 36 13.13 10.99 5.26
CA THR A 36 12.98 9.59 4.87
C THR A 36 14.12 8.72 5.39
N ALA A 37 13.82 7.45 5.65
CA ALA A 37 14.82 6.40 5.82
C ALA A 37 14.97 5.61 4.51
N LEU A 38 16.22 5.32 4.14
CA LEU A 38 16.55 4.46 3.01
C LEU A 38 16.23 2.99 3.34
N ILE A 39 15.49 2.33 2.46
CA ILE A 39 15.29 0.88 2.45
C ILE A 39 16.21 0.33 1.36
N SER A 40 17.40 -0.12 1.77
CA SER A 40 18.40 -0.54 0.78
C SER A 40 17.96 -1.80 0.02
N ARG A 41 18.18 -1.80 -1.30
CA ARG A 41 18.06 -2.99 -2.15
C ARG A 41 19.23 -3.95 -1.97
N GLY A 42 20.26 -3.58 -1.20
CA GLY A 42 21.48 -4.38 -1.03
C GLY A 42 22.32 -4.46 -2.31
N ALA A 43 23.31 -5.35 -2.31
CA ALA A 43 24.26 -5.53 -3.41
C ALA A 43 23.94 -6.76 -4.30
N GLY A 44 22.81 -7.42 -4.07
CA GLY A 44 22.39 -8.60 -4.84
C GLY A 44 22.03 -8.26 -6.29
N PRO A 45 21.98 -9.25 -7.19
CA PRO A 45 21.59 -9.02 -8.58
C PRO A 45 20.15 -8.48 -8.67
N VAL A 46 19.87 -7.75 -9.75
CA VAL A 46 18.50 -7.35 -10.11
C VAL A 46 17.77 -8.57 -10.68
N THR A 47 16.51 -8.76 -10.30
CA THR A 47 15.64 -9.73 -10.96
C THR A 47 15.22 -9.14 -12.31
N GLU A 48 15.71 -9.72 -13.40
CA GLU A 48 15.35 -9.29 -14.75
C GLU A 48 13.85 -9.43 -15.01
N LEU A 49 13.28 -8.44 -15.70
CA LEU A 49 11.89 -8.46 -16.18
C LEU A 49 11.92 -8.45 -17.72
N PRO A 50 11.94 -9.63 -18.38
CA PRO A 50 11.97 -9.70 -19.83
C PRO A 50 10.77 -8.99 -20.45
N ARG A 51 10.92 -8.44 -21.65
CA ARG A 51 9.85 -7.72 -22.34
C ARG A 51 9.12 -8.62 -23.33
N ALA A 52 7.80 -8.45 -23.43
CA ALA A 52 6.91 -9.05 -24.41
C ALA A 52 5.80 -8.04 -24.74
N GLU A 53 6.21 -6.89 -25.27
CA GLU A 53 5.37 -5.69 -25.32
C GLU A 53 4.14 -5.84 -26.23
N ARG A 54 3.05 -5.21 -25.78
CA ARG A 54 1.80 -5.07 -26.50
C ARG A 54 1.22 -3.69 -26.24
N ASP A 55 0.54 -3.15 -27.24
CA ASP A 55 -0.28 -1.97 -27.05
C ASP A 55 -1.63 -2.37 -26.43
N LEU A 56 -1.90 -1.87 -25.23
CA LEU A 56 -3.12 -2.15 -24.49
C LEU A 56 -4.15 -1.02 -24.62
N ASP A 57 -3.82 0.13 -25.21
CA ASP A 57 -4.67 1.33 -25.14
C ASP A 57 -6.08 1.10 -25.69
N GLY A 58 -6.16 0.36 -26.80
CA GLY A 58 -7.43 0.00 -27.45
C GLY A 58 -8.20 -1.14 -26.79
N TRP A 59 -7.67 -1.78 -25.74
CA TRP A 59 -8.36 -2.86 -25.05
C TRP A 59 -9.57 -2.30 -24.31
N THR A 60 -10.70 -3.00 -24.41
CA THR A 60 -11.97 -2.47 -23.91
C THR A 60 -12.53 -3.29 -22.77
N PHE A 61 -13.10 -2.60 -21.81
CA PHE A 61 -13.75 -3.18 -20.63
C PHE A 61 -15.06 -2.42 -20.35
N ARG A 62 -15.83 -2.90 -19.36
CA ARG A 62 -17.09 -2.27 -18.98
C ARG A 62 -17.13 -1.95 -17.49
N VAL A 63 -17.71 -0.81 -17.16
CA VAL A 63 -18.02 -0.36 -15.79
C VAL A 63 -19.41 0.24 -15.82
N ARG A 64 -20.30 -0.19 -14.93
CA ARG A 64 -21.71 0.24 -14.84
C ARG A 64 -22.46 0.16 -16.17
N GLY A 65 -22.12 -0.84 -16.98
CA GLY A 65 -22.68 -1.05 -18.32
C GLY A 65 -22.10 -0.15 -19.43
N GLU A 66 -21.30 0.85 -19.11
CA GLU A 66 -20.60 1.71 -20.07
C GLU A 66 -19.34 1.01 -20.59
N ARG A 67 -18.96 1.28 -21.84
CA ARG A 67 -17.73 0.75 -22.45
C ARG A 67 -16.62 1.78 -22.33
N HIS A 68 -15.46 1.36 -21.87
CA HIS A 68 -14.25 2.17 -21.79
C HIS A 68 -13.08 1.47 -22.49
N THR A 69 -12.03 2.24 -22.78
CA THR A 69 -10.72 1.71 -23.20
C THR A 69 -9.67 1.89 -22.09
N VAL A 70 -8.60 1.10 -22.13
CA VAL A 70 -7.46 1.27 -21.20
C VAL A 70 -6.84 2.66 -21.36
N GLY A 71 -6.69 3.16 -22.60
CA GLY A 71 -6.18 4.50 -22.85
C GLY A 71 -7.03 5.59 -22.19
N GLU A 72 -8.36 5.53 -22.36
CA GLU A 72 -9.31 6.45 -21.70
C GLU A 72 -9.21 6.39 -20.17
N MET A 73 -9.04 5.18 -19.61
CA MET A 73 -8.86 5.01 -18.17
C MET A 73 -7.59 5.72 -17.69
N LEU A 74 -6.47 5.56 -18.40
CA LEU A 74 -5.20 6.19 -18.00
C LEU A 74 -5.31 7.71 -17.97
N GLU A 75 -5.93 8.31 -18.99
CA GLU A 75 -6.15 9.76 -19.10
C GLU A 75 -7.11 10.29 -18.01
N ARG A 76 -8.22 9.60 -17.76
CA ARG A 76 -9.26 10.05 -16.80
C ARG A 76 -8.83 9.91 -15.34
N THR A 77 -7.83 9.08 -15.07
CA THR A 77 -7.40 8.70 -13.70
C THR A 77 -5.99 9.20 -13.37
N ASP A 78 -5.60 10.35 -13.92
CA ASP A 78 -4.36 11.09 -13.59
C ASP A 78 -3.17 10.14 -13.40
N THR A 79 -2.95 9.25 -14.37
CA THR A 79 -1.96 8.18 -14.26
C THR A 79 -0.56 8.72 -14.45
N ASP A 80 0.33 8.49 -13.48
CA ASP A 80 1.75 8.81 -13.58
C ASP A 80 2.57 7.61 -14.08
N GLY A 81 2.14 6.38 -13.78
CA GLY A 81 2.77 5.18 -14.33
C GLY A 81 1.85 3.95 -14.38
N LEU A 82 2.05 3.11 -15.41
CA LEU A 82 1.39 1.81 -15.56
C LEU A 82 2.43 0.74 -15.90
N LEU A 83 2.41 -0.37 -15.18
CA LEU A 83 3.16 -1.57 -15.51
C LEU A 83 2.24 -2.79 -15.49
N VAL A 84 2.27 -3.59 -16.55
CA VAL A 84 1.59 -4.88 -16.62
C VAL A 84 2.63 -5.97 -16.85
N LEU A 85 2.72 -6.89 -15.90
CA LEU A 85 3.49 -8.12 -16.01
C LEU A 85 2.52 -9.27 -16.31
N HIS A 86 2.89 -10.13 -17.26
CA HIS A 86 2.18 -11.37 -17.57
C HIS A 86 3.20 -12.48 -17.77
N ARG A 87 3.05 -13.61 -17.04
CA ARG A 87 4.00 -14.74 -17.06
C ARG A 87 5.45 -14.29 -16.83
N GLY A 88 5.62 -13.33 -15.90
CA GLY A 88 6.91 -12.75 -15.52
C GLY A 88 7.53 -11.80 -16.57
N ARG A 89 6.77 -11.36 -17.58
CA ARG A 89 7.26 -10.45 -18.65
C ARG A 89 6.51 -9.14 -18.68
N ILE A 90 7.20 -8.04 -18.97
CA ILE A 90 6.61 -6.73 -19.19
C ILE A 90 5.80 -6.76 -20.49
N VAL A 91 4.48 -6.63 -20.37
CA VAL A 91 3.54 -6.49 -21.49
C VAL A 91 3.34 -5.03 -21.85
N THR A 92 3.22 -4.16 -20.86
CA THR A 92 3.24 -2.72 -21.08
C THR A 92 3.89 -2.02 -19.90
N GLU A 93 4.53 -0.90 -20.18
CA GLU A 93 5.19 -0.03 -19.22
C GLU A 93 5.08 1.39 -19.74
N ARG A 94 4.47 2.27 -18.93
CA ARG A 94 4.21 3.67 -19.29
C ARG A 94 4.55 4.57 -18.13
N TYR A 95 5.00 5.76 -18.47
CA TYR A 95 5.29 6.86 -17.56
C TYR A 95 4.69 8.14 -18.13
N ASP A 96 4.11 8.97 -17.27
CA ASP A 96 3.61 10.29 -17.62
C ASP A 96 4.34 11.39 -16.82
N GLY A 97 4.29 12.62 -17.33
CA GLY A 97 4.85 13.79 -16.69
C GLY A 97 6.35 13.67 -16.41
N ALA A 98 6.73 13.78 -15.13
CA ALA A 98 8.12 13.74 -14.68
C ALA A 98 8.56 12.38 -14.15
N MET A 99 7.67 11.38 -14.15
CA MET A 99 8.00 10.03 -13.70
C MET A 99 8.93 9.36 -14.72
N THR A 100 9.92 8.62 -14.22
CA THR A 100 10.85 7.83 -15.04
C THR A 100 11.00 6.43 -14.44
N GLU A 101 11.71 5.55 -15.14
CA GLU A 101 11.97 4.18 -14.66
C GLU A 101 12.70 4.13 -13.31
N THR A 102 13.47 5.17 -12.97
CA THR A 102 14.22 5.25 -11.71
C THR A 102 13.58 6.16 -10.66
N THR A 103 12.43 6.78 -10.95
CA THR A 103 11.77 7.71 -10.03
C THR A 103 10.96 6.94 -8.99
N PRO A 104 11.27 7.05 -7.68
CA PRO A 104 10.39 6.53 -6.64
C PRO A 104 9.10 7.34 -6.59
N HIS A 105 7.97 6.65 -6.41
CA HIS A 105 6.66 7.26 -6.29
C HIS A 105 6.02 6.82 -4.98
N LEU A 106 5.40 7.77 -4.27
CA LEU A 106 4.69 7.50 -3.02
C LEU A 106 3.54 6.52 -3.25
N LEU A 107 3.49 5.47 -2.43
CA LEU A 107 2.55 4.37 -2.60
C LEU A 107 1.24 4.55 -1.84
N GLN A 108 1.22 5.50 -0.90
CA GLN A 108 0.11 5.62 0.04
C GLN A 108 -0.21 4.23 0.63
N SER A 109 -1.47 3.87 0.80
CA SER A 109 -1.87 2.63 1.45
C SER A 109 -1.49 1.31 0.76
N VAL A 110 -0.88 1.32 -0.44
CA VAL A 110 -0.18 0.11 -0.95
C VAL A 110 0.99 -0.26 -0.01
N SER A 111 1.53 0.71 0.73
CA SER A 111 2.51 0.51 1.81
C SER A 111 2.03 -0.49 2.87
N LYS A 112 0.73 -0.58 3.15
CA LYS A 112 0.17 -1.53 4.14
C LYS A 112 0.40 -2.98 3.71
N SER A 113 0.15 -3.27 2.44
CA SER A 113 0.39 -4.58 1.84
C SER A 113 1.88 -4.93 1.80
N MET A 114 2.75 -3.93 1.62
CA MET A 114 4.19 -4.09 1.80
C MET A 114 4.54 -4.40 3.27
N THR A 115 4.01 -3.66 4.24
CA THR A 115 4.20 -3.92 5.67
C THR A 115 3.81 -5.35 6.07
N SER A 116 2.74 -5.90 5.48
CA SER A 116 2.35 -7.31 5.63
C SER A 116 3.43 -8.31 5.17
N ALA A 117 4.20 -7.99 4.13
CA ALA A 117 5.31 -8.84 3.72
C ALA A 117 6.38 -8.95 4.82
N LEU A 118 6.72 -7.85 5.50
CA LEU A 118 7.65 -7.91 6.63
C LEU A 118 7.06 -8.71 7.79
N THR A 119 5.76 -8.55 8.08
CA THR A 119 5.05 -9.40 9.04
C THR A 119 5.25 -10.89 8.72
N GLY A 120 4.98 -11.29 7.48
CA GLY A 120 5.15 -12.68 7.04
C GLY A 120 6.57 -13.19 7.16
N ALA A 121 7.57 -12.35 6.86
CA ALA A 121 8.96 -12.71 7.03
C ALA A 121 9.34 -12.92 8.50
N LEU A 122 8.86 -12.07 9.42
CA LEU A 122 9.12 -12.20 10.86
C LEU A 122 8.34 -13.36 11.50
N VAL A 123 7.15 -13.68 11.00
CA VAL A 123 6.43 -14.93 11.35
C VAL A 123 7.24 -16.14 10.91
N GLY A 124 7.74 -16.14 9.67
CA GLY A 124 8.61 -17.21 9.16
C GLY A 124 9.91 -17.36 9.94
N ALA A 125 10.46 -16.26 10.47
CA ALA A 125 11.63 -16.26 11.33
C ALA A 125 11.32 -16.69 12.78
N GLY A 126 10.05 -16.83 13.15
CA GLY A 126 9.61 -17.21 14.50
C GLY A 126 9.73 -16.12 15.55
N THR A 127 9.99 -14.86 15.15
CA THR A 127 10.09 -13.71 16.07
C THR A 127 8.77 -12.99 16.27
N LEU A 128 7.77 -13.29 15.45
CA LEU A 128 6.42 -12.73 15.51
C LEU A 128 5.38 -13.85 15.45
N ARG A 129 4.30 -13.68 16.22
CA ARG A 129 3.09 -14.49 16.17
C ARG A 129 1.88 -13.60 15.93
N THR A 130 1.02 -13.96 14.98
CA THR A 130 -0.18 -13.18 14.68
C THR A 130 -1.25 -13.29 15.77
N ASP A 131 -1.29 -14.41 16.49
CA ASP A 131 -2.18 -14.62 17.64
C ASP A 131 -1.61 -14.06 18.97
N GLY A 132 -0.39 -13.52 18.95
CA GLY A 132 0.21 -12.84 20.10
C GLY A 132 -0.45 -11.49 20.34
N LEU A 133 -0.44 -11.05 21.60
CA LEU A 133 -0.96 -9.73 21.96
C LEU A 133 0.00 -8.62 21.51
N VAL A 134 -0.55 -7.51 21.02
CA VAL A 134 0.23 -6.31 20.68
C VAL A 134 1.09 -5.86 21.86
N THR A 135 0.53 -5.90 23.08
CA THR A 135 1.20 -5.48 24.31
C THR A 135 2.30 -6.43 24.80
N ASP A 136 2.43 -7.61 24.21
CA ASP A 136 3.58 -8.51 24.46
C ASP A 136 4.84 -8.02 23.73
N TYR A 137 4.67 -7.29 22.62
CA TYR A 137 5.77 -6.68 21.85
C TYR A 137 6.00 -5.21 22.24
N VAL A 138 4.92 -4.47 22.46
CA VAL A 138 4.93 -3.03 22.78
C VAL A 138 4.25 -2.80 24.13
N ALA A 139 5.00 -2.92 25.22
CA ALA A 139 4.47 -2.78 26.58
C ALA A 139 3.93 -1.38 26.87
N GLU A 140 4.39 -0.39 26.11
CA GLU A 140 3.98 1.02 26.17
C GLU A 140 2.50 1.24 25.81
N LEU A 141 1.87 0.29 25.10
CA LEU A 141 0.45 0.35 24.74
C LEU A 141 -0.48 -0.28 25.79
N ARG A 142 0.06 -0.75 26.92
CA ARG A 142 -0.75 -1.32 28.01
C ARG A 142 -1.66 -0.28 28.64
N GLY A 143 -2.90 -0.69 28.92
CA GLY A 143 -3.94 0.17 29.47
C GLY A 143 -4.52 1.21 28.50
N GLY A 144 -4.09 1.22 27.23
CA GLY A 144 -4.67 2.03 26.17
C GLY A 144 -5.57 1.22 25.22
N SER A 145 -5.85 1.75 24.03
CA SER A 145 -6.69 1.10 23.02
C SER A 145 -6.24 -0.32 22.64
N PHE A 146 -4.94 -0.64 22.68
CA PHE A 146 -4.43 -1.93 22.18
C PHE A 146 -4.29 -3.02 23.26
N GLU A 147 -4.77 -2.78 24.49
CA GLU A 147 -4.84 -3.82 25.52
C GLU A 147 -5.77 -4.96 25.07
N GLY A 148 -5.24 -6.19 25.02
CA GLY A 148 -6.01 -7.35 24.56
C GLY A 148 -6.18 -7.45 23.04
N CYS A 149 -5.63 -6.51 22.26
CA CYS A 149 -5.57 -6.60 20.80
C CYS A 149 -4.52 -7.64 20.38
N THR A 150 -4.86 -8.52 19.44
CA THR A 150 -3.87 -9.40 18.80
C THR A 150 -3.22 -8.70 17.61
N VAL A 151 -2.08 -9.22 17.16
CA VAL A 151 -1.45 -8.77 15.91
C VAL A 151 -2.36 -9.06 14.70
N GLN A 152 -3.14 -10.15 14.72
CA GLN A 152 -4.10 -10.48 13.67
C GLN A 152 -5.24 -9.45 13.59
N ASP A 153 -5.68 -8.89 14.72
CA ASP A 153 -6.70 -7.83 14.71
C ASP A 153 -6.21 -6.57 14.00
N LEU A 154 -4.92 -6.24 14.11
CA LEU A 154 -4.31 -5.13 13.35
C LEU A 154 -4.26 -5.47 11.85
N LEU A 155 -3.79 -6.69 11.53
CA LEU A 155 -3.63 -7.19 10.17
C LEU A 155 -4.94 -7.23 9.39
N ASP A 156 -6.06 -7.53 10.05
CA ASP A 156 -7.37 -7.65 9.43
C ASP A 156 -8.21 -6.38 9.55
N MET A 157 -7.66 -5.28 10.10
CA MET A 157 -8.39 -4.02 10.34
C MET A 157 -9.62 -4.22 11.23
N ARG A 158 -9.47 -5.02 12.29
CA ARG A 158 -10.54 -5.44 13.21
C ARG A 158 -10.26 -5.08 14.68
N ALA A 159 -9.20 -4.32 14.94
CA ALA A 159 -9.01 -3.72 16.26
C ALA A 159 -10.15 -2.74 16.56
N GLY A 160 -10.57 -2.58 17.82
CA GLY A 160 -11.69 -1.73 18.21
C GLY A 160 -11.37 -0.23 18.38
N THR A 161 -10.19 0.21 17.93
CA THR A 161 -9.63 1.56 18.14
C THR A 161 -10.46 2.67 17.50
N ARG A 162 -10.82 3.71 18.25
CA ARG A 162 -11.47 4.90 17.70
C ARG A 162 -10.49 5.68 16.82
N PHE A 163 -10.75 5.72 15.52
CA PHE A 163 -9.95 6.48 14.56
C PHE A 163 -10.78 6.82 13.32
N SER A 164 -10.99 8.11 13.04
CA SER A 164 -11.71 8.58 11.84
C SER A 164 -10.78 8.70 10.62
N GLU A 165 -11.13 7.99 9.54
CA GLU A 165 -10.52 8.06 8.20
C GLU A 165 -11.18 9.11 7.27
N ALA A 166 -11.95 10.05 7.81
CA ALA A 166 -12.63 11.05 6.99
C ALA A 166 -11.64 12.11 6.47
N TYR A 167 -10.98 11.86 5.34
CA TYR A 167 -9.99 12.76 4.73
C TYR A 167 -10.51 14.17 4.42
N GLU A 168 -11.81 14.36 4.24
CA GLU A 168 -12.41 15.68 3.98
C GLU A 168 -12.64 16.50 5.27
N ASP A 169 -12.60 15.85 6.44
CA ASP A 169 -12.76 16.48 7.74
C ASP A 169 -11.39 16.80 8.35
N LEU A 170 -11.09 18.09 8.54
CA LEU A 170 -9.84 18.55 9.13
C LEU A 170 -9.70 18.17 10.60
N ASP A 171 -10.80 17.83 11.28
CA ASP A 171 -10.84 17.34 12.67
C ASP A 171 -10.72 15.81 12.79
N ALA A 172 -10.74 15.07 11.68
CA ALA A 172 -10.57 13.63 11.68
C ALA A 172 -9.19 13.21 12.19
N ASP A 173 -9.13 12.03 12.81
CA ASP A 173 -7.91 11.45 13.36
C ASP A 173 -6.82 11.29 12.30
N ILE A 174 -7.17 10.96 11.04
CA ILE A 174 -6.19 10.90 9.95
C ILE A 174 -5.49 12.25 9.69
N ARG A 175 -6.23 13.37 9.76
CA ARG A 175 -5.67 14.73 9.60
C ARG A 175 -4.88 15.19 10.82
N ILE A 176 -5.21 14.67 12.00
CA ILE A 176 -4.40 14.85 13.21
C ILE A 176 -3.11 14.04 13.10
N SER A 177 -3.18 12.78 12.66
CA SER A 177 -2.04 11.90 12.43
C SER A 177 -1.05 12.52 11.47
N GLU A 178 -1.51 13.09 10.35
CA GLU A 178 -0.65 13.79 9.39
C GLU A 178 0.14 14.95 10.01
N GLN A 179 -0.43 15.66 11.00
CA GLN A 179 0.30 16.72 11.71
C GLN A 179 1.30 16.14 12.72
N VAL A 180 0.94 15.04 13.39
CA VAL A 180 1.83 14.34 14.32
C VAL A 180 3.03 13.75 13.59
N SER A 181 2.77 13.13 12.43
CA SER A 181 3.74 12.46 11.58
C SER A 181 4.62 13.40 10.78
N GLY A 182 4.31 14.70 10.77
CA GLY A 182 5.05 15.69 9.99
C GLY A 182 4.73 15.67 8.49
N TRP A 183 3.62 15.06 8.08
CA TRP A 183 3.04 15.16 6.74
C TRP A 183 2.21 16.43 6.52
N ARG A 184 1.86 17.14 7.59
CA ARG A 184 1.29 18.49 7.56
C ARG A 184 1.90 19.37 8.65
N PRO A 185 1.88 20.70 8.48
CA PRO A 185 2.29 21.61 9.54
C PRO A 185 1.42 21.42 10.79
N ARG A 186 2.05 21.40 11.97
CA ARG A 186 1.34 21.37 13.23
C ARG A 186 0.63 22.71 13.46
N THR A 187 -0.69 22.71 13.34
CA THR A 187 -1.54 23.90 13.55
C THR A 187 -2.33 23.82 14.85
N ARG A 188 -2.48 22.62 15.43
CA ARG A 188 -3.19 22.42 16.70
C ARG A 188 -2.23 22.41 17.89
N PRO A 189 -2.53 23.15 18.97
CA PRO A 189 -1.77 23.06 20.21
C PRO A 189 -2.00 21.71 20.90
N GLY A 190 -1.02 21.22 21.66
CA GLY A 190 -1.17 20.05 22.52
C GLY A 190 -1.23 18.70 21.80
N LEU A 191 -1.00 18.65 20.48
CA LEU A 191 -0.88 17.39 19.77
C LEU A 191 0.27 16.53 20.34
N PRO A 192 0.16 15.19 20.31
CA PRO A 192 1.25 14.29 20.68
C PRO A 192 2.55 14.61 19.93
N PRO A 193 3.72 14.49 20.58
CA PRO A 193 4.99 14.91 19.98
C PRO A 193 5.43 14.06 18.77
N ASN A 194 4.95 12.81 18.69
CA ASN A 194 5.33 11.83 17.67
C ASN A 194 4.26 10.74 17.55
N LEU A 195 4.40 9.86 16.56
CA LEU A 195 3.45 8.79 16.28
C LEU A 195 3.34 7.78 17.43
N TYR A 196 4.44 7.43 18.10
CA TYR A 196 4.40 6.53 19.27
C TYR A 196 3.51 7.07 20.39
N ALA A 197 3.65 8.36 20.71
CA ALA A 197 2.84 9.02 21.71
C ALA A 197 1.36 9.14 21.26
N TYR A 198 1.11 9.33 19.97
CA TYR A 198 -0.26 9.36 19.45
C TYR A 198 -0.92 7.99 19.54
N MET A 199 -0.27 6.92 19.07
CA MET A 199 -0.74 5.55 19.18
C MET A 199 -1.04 5.17 20.64
N ALA A 200 -0.17 5.54 21.58
CA ALA A 200 -0.38 5.28 23.01
C ALA A 200 -1.55 6.09 23.63
N SER A 201 -1.99 7.16 22.98
CA SER A 201 -3.09 8.02 23.44
C SER A 201 -4.48 7.62 22.93
N LEU A 202 -4.55 6.63 22.04
CA LEU A 202 -5.82 6.22 21.43
C LEU A 202 -6.68 5.43 22.41
N ASP A 203 -7.99 5.57 22.24
CA ASP A 203 -9.03 4.86 22.98
C ASP A 203 -9.82 3.92 22.05
N ASN A 204 -10.55 2.98 22.65
CA ASN A 204 -11.44 2.08 21.90
C ASN A 204 -12.84 2.69 21.71
N GLN A 205 -13.45 2.41 20.56
CA GLN A 205 -14.89 2.59 20.30
C GLN A 205 -15.67 1.27 20.30
N GLY A 206 -14.98 0.13 20.24
CA GLY A 206 -15.57 -1.20 20.29
C GLY A 206 -14.56 -2.27 20.73
N PRO A 207 -14.95 -3.56 20.76
CA PRO A 207 -14.03 -4.66 21.04
C PRO A 207 -13.08 -4.93 19.85
N HIS A 208 -11.92 -5.53 20.13
CA HIS A 208 -11.05 -6.12 19.09
C HIS A 208 -11.67 -7.40 18.53
N GLY A 209 -11.29 -7.75 17.29
CA GLY A 209 -11.85 -8.87 16.55
C GLY A 209 -13.26 -8.61 16.02
N GLY A 210 -13.73 -7.35 16.07
CA GLY A 210 -15.05 -6.93 15.61
C GLY A 210 -15.18 -6.89 14.08
N PRO A 211 -16.15 -6.12 13.56
CA PRO A 211 -16.28 -5.86 12.13
C PRO A 211 -15.01 -5.27 11.53
N PHE A 212 -14.84 -5.44 10.22
CA PHE A 212 -13.83 -4.71 9.45
C PHE A 212 -14.11 -3.22 9.52
N ASP A 213 -13.10 -2.44 9.89
CA ASP A 213 -13.12 -0.99 9.77
C ASP A 213 -11.71 -0.50 9.43
N TYR A 214 -11.57 0.03 8.21
CA TYR A 214 -10.30 0.43 7.67
C TYR A 214 -9.72 1.61 8.46
N ARG A 215 -8.55 1.42 9.08
CA ARG A 215 -7.89 2.44 9.90
C ARG A 215 -6.37 2.36 9.77
N SER A 216 -5.79 3.40 9.19
CA SER A 216 -4.38 3.52 8.87
C SER A 216 -3.47 3.39 10.09
N ILE A 217 -3.91 3.95 11.22
CA ILE A 217 -3.16 3.88 12.48
C ILE A 217 -2.90 2.45 12.95
N LEU A 218 -3.74 1.48 12.58
CA LEU A 218 -3.53 0.07 12.93
C LEU A 218 -2.28 -0.50 12.24
N THR A 219 -1.97 -0.03 11.03
CA THR A 219 -0.75 -0.42 10.32
C THR A 219 0.50 0.20 10.95
N ASP A 220 0.44 1.42 11.46
CA ASP A 220 1.58 2.03 12.16
C ASP A 220 1.86 1.33 13.50
N VAL A 221 0.79 0.92 14.21
CA VAL A 221 0.92 0.09 15.43
C VAL A 221 1.54 -1.26 15.08
N LEU A 222 1.09 -1.89 13.99
CA LEU A 222 1.71 -3.09 13.47
C LEU A 222 3.19 -2.84 13.16
N GLY A 223 3.52 -1.73 12.51
CA GLY A 223 4.89 -1.30 12.25
C GLY A 223 5.76 -1.26 13.50
N TRP A 224 5.25 -0.65 14.58
CA TRP A 224 5.95 -0.62 15.88
C TRP A 224 6.13 -2.02 16.46
N VAL A 225 5.11 -2.89 16.37
CA VAL A 225 5.23 -4.31 16.74
C VAL A 225 6.34 -5.01 15.94
N LEU A 226 6.42 -4.78 14.63
CA LEU A 226 7.45 -5.39 13.76
C LEU A 226 8.86 -4.92 14.15
N GLU A 227 9.04 -3.63 14.47
CA GLU A 227 10.32 -3.10 14.95
C GLU A 227 10.74 -3.73 16.28
N ARG A 228 9.79 -3.91 17.22
CA ARG A 228 10.05 -4.55 18.51
C ARG A 228 10.36 -6.04 18.37
N ALA A 229 9.58 -6.76 17.56
CA ALA A 229 9.78 -8.18 17.29
C ALA A 229 11.09 -8.45 16.52
N GLY A 230 11.45 -7.57 15.58
CA GLY A 230 12.65 -7.69 14.75
C GLY A 230 13.92 -7.10 15.38
N GLY A 231 13.79 -6.22 16.38
CA GLY A 231 14.90 -5.61 17.12
C GLY A 231 15.72 -4.60 16.31
N ASP A 232 15.15 -3.99 15.27
CA ASP A 232 15.80 -3.01 14.40
C ASP A 232 14.74 -2.06 13.80
N SER A 233 15.14 -0.97 13.14
CA SER A 233 14.17 -0.05 12.51
C SER A 233 13.43 -0.71 11.34
N PHE A 234 12.22 -0.25 11.03
CA PHE A 234 11.41 -0.80 9.95
C PHE A 234 12.18 -0.85 8.64
N ALA A 235 12.84 0.25 8.26
CA ALA A 235 13.58 0.33 7.00
C ALA A 235 14.72 -0.71 6.91
N ARG A 236 15.41 -0.97 8.03
CA ARG A 236 16.50 -1.96 8.10
C ARG A 236 15.97 -3.38 8.08
N LEU A 237 14.87 -3.65 8.79
CA LEU A 237 14.19 -4.93 8.77
C LEU A 237 13.64 -5.23 7.37
N TYR A 238 12.93 -4.27 6.77
CA TYR A 238 12.35 -4.42 5.45
C TYR A 238 13.41 -4.65 4.37
N SER A 239 14.52 -3.90 4.44
CA SER A 239 15.69 -4.14 3.57
C SER A 239 16.23 -5.57 3.73
N ARG A 240 16.48 -6.01 4.96
CA ARG A 240 17.08 -7.33 5.27
C ARG A 240 16.19 -8.50 4.85
N TYR A 241 14.91 -8.43 5.17
CA TYR A 241 13.99 -9.57 5.06
C TYR A 241 13.20 -9.59 3.75
N VAL A 242 13.06 -8.45 3.07
CA VAL A 242 12.21 -8.34 1.87
C VAL A 242 12.97 -7.67 0.73
N TRP A 243 13.24 -6.36 0.82
CA TRP A 243 13.63 -5.54 -0.32
C TRP A 243 14.94 -5.97 -0.98
N SER A 244 15.95 -6.35 -0.19
CA SER A 244 17.22 -6.81 -0.75
C SER A 244 17.16 -8.23 -1.35
N LEU A 245 16.05 -8.93 -1.15
CA LEU A 245 15.86 -10.31 -1.59
C LEU A 245 14.98 -10.44 -2.83
N ILE A 246 14.20 -9.40 -3.18
CA ILE A 246 13.34 -9.40 -4.38
C ILE A 246 14.09 -9.08 -5.68
N GLY A 247 15.36 -8.68 -5.58
CA GLY A 247 16.16 -8.21 -6.71
C GLY A 247 15.65 -6.89 -7.28
N ALA A 248 15.27 -5.94 -6.40
CA ALA A 248 14.88 -4.58 -6.79
C ALA A 248 15.99 -3.87 -7.59
N GLU A 249 15.63 -2.95 -8.48
CA GLU A 249 16.55 -2.10 -9.23
C GLU A 249 17.05 -0.92 -8.41
N GLN A 250 16.16 -0.31 -7.62
CA GLN A 250 16.44 0.87 -6.82
C GLN A 250 16.25 0.62 -5.32
N ASP A 251 16.93 1.42 -4.50
CA ASP A 251 16.56 1.55 -3.10
C ASP A 251 15.14 2.12 -2.99
N ALA A 252 14.39 1.62 -2.01
CA ALA A 252 13.13 2.22 -1.60
C ALA A 252 13.36 3.25 -0.49
N GLU A 253 12.33 3.99 -0.13
CA GLU A 253 12.37 4.86 1.03
C GLU A 253 11.04 4.84 1.78
N ILE A 254 11.10 5.21 3.05
CA ILE A 254 9.92 5.36 3.91
C ILE A 254 9.99 6.68 4.66
N THR A 255 8.90 7.44 4.69
CA THR A 255 8.84 8.69 5.44
C THR A 255 8.91 8.44 6.95
N LEU A 256 9.53 9.38 7.66
CA LEU A 256 9.67 9.35 9.10
C LEU A 256 8.97 10.54 9.74
N ASP A 257 8.44 10.33 10.94
CA ASP A 257 8.01 11.42 11.81
C ASP A 257 9.22 12.20 12.37
N PRO A 258 8.98 13.34 13.07
CA PRO A 258 10.07 14.15 13.61
C PRO A 258 10.96 13.46 14.65
N HIS A 259 10.55 12.29 15.17
CA HIS A 259 11.30 11.48 16.14
C HIS A 259 11.87 10.20 15.50
N GLY A 260 11.71 10.01 14.19
CA GLY A 260 12.24 8.86 13.45
C GLY A 260 11.33 7.63 13.42
N ALA A 261 10.06 7.73 13.84
CA ALA A 261 9.08 6.66 13.64
C ALA A 261 8.72 6.59 12.15
N ALA A 262 8.79 5.41 11.55
CA ALA A 262 8.34 5.23 10.17
C ALA A 262 6.80 5.33 10.06
N LEU A 263 6.30 5.79 8.91
CA LEU A 263 4.86 5.72 8.58
C LEU A 263 4.62 4.50 7.69
N GLN A 264 4.33 3.37 8.31
CA GLN A 264 4.15 2.09 7.62
C GLN A 264 2.80 2.00 6.92
N ASP A 265 1.83 2.81 7.34
CA ASP A 265 0.50 2.85 6.75
C ASP A 265 0.52 3.40 5.30
N GLY A 266 1.38 4.37 5.00
CA GLY A 266 1.30 5.12 3.74
C GLY A 266 2.62 5.63 3.17
N GLY A 267 3.70 5.59 3.95
CA GLY A 267 4.89 6.39 3.69
C GLY A 267 5.96 5.76 2.81
N ILE A 268 5.73 4.60 2.20
CA ILE A 268 6.73 3.96 1.35
C ILE A 268 6.70 4.56 -0.06
N SER A 269 7.88 4.83 -0.62
CA SER A 269 8.06 5.19 -2.03
C SER A 269 9.00 4.20 -2.73
N VAL A 270 8.61 3.73 -3.91
CA VAL A 270 9.38 2.77 -4.73
C VAL A 270 9.23 3.08 -6.21
N THR A 271 10.08 2.49 -7.06
CA THR A 271 9.89 2.59 -8.52
C THR A 271 8.78 1.65 -9.00
N LEU A 272 8.20 1.98 -10.16
CA LEU A 272 7.13 1.21 -10.77
C LEU A 272 7.52 -0.27 -10.99
N ARG A 273 8.72 -0.52 -11.52
CA ARG A 273 9.23 -1.88 -11.76
C ARG A 273 9.47 -2.66 -10.48
N ASP A 274 9.96 -1.99 -9.43
CA ASP A 274 10.22 -2.66 -8.16
C ASP A 274 8.95 -3.01 -7.39
N LEU A 275 7.89 -2.20 -7.52
CA LEU A 275 6.55 -2.62 -7.08
C LEU A 275 6.04 -3.81 -7.90
N GLY A 276 6.35 -3.86 -9.20
CA GLY A 276 6.09 -5.02 -10.06
C GLY A 276 6.81 -6.28 -9.59
N ARG A 277 8.08 -6.20 -9.18
CA ARG A 277 8.83 -7.32 -8.59
C ARG A 277 8.24 -7.78 -7.27
N PHE A 278 7.83 -6.84 -6.42
CA PHE A 278 7.12 -7.15 -5.18
C PHE A 278 5.81 -7.91 -5.47
N GLY A 279 5.02 -7.44 -6.43
CA GLY A 279 3.82 -8.15 -6.89
C GLY A 279 4.12 -9.53 -7.47
N LEU A 280 5.18 -9.67 -8.26
CA LEU A 280 5.59 -10.95 -8.85
C LEU A 280 6.04 -11.95 -7.79
N MET A 281 6.71 -11.50 -6.72
CA MET A 281 7.03 -12.33 -5.56
C MET A 281 5.75 -12.88 -4.92
N HIS A 282 4.72 -12.05 -4.73
CA HIS A 282 3.43 -12.52 -4.20
C HIS A 282 2.69 -13.47 -5.17
N LEU A 283 2.69 -13.17 -6.47
CA LEU A 283 2.13 -14.05 -7.51
C LEU A 283 2.80 -15.44 -7.56
N ARG A 284 4.00 -15.55 -6.98
CA ARG A 284 4.83 -16.76 -6.95
C ARG A 284 4.98 -17.31 -5.53
N ASP A 285 3.92 -17.19 -4.73
CA ASP A 285 3.85 -17.76 -3.38
C ASP A 285 5.01 -17.32 -2.47
N GLY A 286 5.45 -16.07 -2.61
CA GLY A 286 6.54 -15.49 -1.82
C GLY A 286 7.94 -15.75 -2.37
N ALA A 287 8.07 -16.34 -3.57
CA ALA A 287 9.35 -16.63 -4.20
C ALA A 287 9.63 -15.73 -5.41
N ILE A 288 10.88 -15.31 -5.60
CA ILE A 288 11.32 -14.57 -6.79
C ILE A 288 12.82 -14.76 -7.00
N GLY A 289 13.28 -14.77 -8.25
CA GLY A 289 14.71 -14.91 -8.56
C GLY A 289 15.34 -16.22 -8.02
N GLY A 290 14.54 -17.29 -7.90
CA GLY A 290 14.98 -18.57 -7.34
C GLY A 290 15.13 -18.60 -5.81
N ARG A 291 14.63 -17.58 -5.11
CA ARG A 291 14.69 -17.46 -3.65
C ARG A 291 13.29 -17.39 -3.04
N GLN A 292 13.08 -18.12 -1.96
CA GLN A 292 11.92 -17.94 -1.09
C GLN A 292 12.16 -16.73 -0.18
N VAL A 293 11.38 -15.66 -0.37
CA VAL A 293 11.48 -14.42 0.42
C VAL A 293 10.48 -14.46 1.57
N LEU A 294 9.21 -14.76 1.27
CA LEU A 294 8.16 -14.96 2.27
C LEU A 294 7.80 -16.44 2.38
N PRO A 295 7.35 -16.95 3.53
CA PRO A 295 6.78 -18.29 3.60
C PRO A 295 5.60 -18.43 2.62
N ALA A 296 5.56 -19.49 1.81
CA ALA A 296 4.43 -19.74 0.91
C ALA A 296 3.10 -19.85 1.66
N SER A 297 3.11 -20.35 2.90
CA SER A 297 1.94 -20.38 3.77
C SER A 297 1.42 -18.99 4.18
N TRP A 298 2.30 -17.98 4.24
CA TRP A 298 1.90 -16.59 4.50
C TRP A 298 1.24 -15.94 3.29
N VAL A 299 1.77 -16.17 2.09
CA VAL A 299 1.18 -15.62 0.88
C VAL A 299 -0.13 -16.33 0.55
N GLY A 300 -0.14 -17.67 0.63
CA GLY A 300 -1.30 -18.49 0.27
C GLY A 300 -2.53 -18.25 1.14
N ARG A 301 -2.37 -17.82 2.41
CA ARG A 301 -3.53 -17.57 3.29
C ARG A 301 -4.35 -16.34 2.92
N VAL A 302 -3.78 -15.34 2.24
CA VAL A 302 -4.49 -14.12 1.80
C VAL A 302 -5.66 -14.48 0.87
N GLY A 303 -5.45 -15.44 -0.03
CA GLY A 303 -6.47 -15.86 -1.01
C GLY A 303 -7.45 -16.92 -0.49
N VAL A 304 -7.36 -17.36 0.77
CA VAL A 304 -8.27 -18.39 1.31
C VAL A 304 -9.54 -17.71 1.83
N PRO A 305 -10.71 -17.90 1.18
CA PRO A 305 -11.94 -17.32 1.68
C PRO A 305 -12.30 -17.96 3.02
N ARG A 306 -12.43 -17.13 4.06
CA ARG A 306 -12.90 -17.56 5.38
C ARG A 306 -14.26 -16.90 5.66
N PRO A 307 -15.29 -17.68 6.05
CA PRO A 307 -16.63 -17.12 6.30
C PRO A 307 -16.64 -15.96 7.31
N ASP A 308 -15.80 -16.02 8.34
CA ASP A 308 -15.71 -14.97 9.36
C ASP A 308 -15.15 -13.64 8.81
N LEU A 309 -14.22 -13.70 7.87
CA LEU A 309 -13.68 -12.51 7.22
C LEU A 309 -14.68 -11.88 6.25
N VAL A 310 -15.40 -12.71 5.49
CA VAL A 310 -16.44 -12.25 4.56
C VAL A 310 -17.58 -11.60 5.34
N GLU A 311 -18.02 -12.22 6.44
CA GLU A 311 -19.04 -11.67 7.33
C GLU A 311 -18.57 -10.36 7.98
N ALA A 312 -17.34 -10.30 8.51
CA ALA A 312 -16.81 -9.09 9.11
C ALA A 312 -16.63 -7.94 8.11
N PHE A 313 -16.37 -8.25 6.84
CA PHE A 313 -16.20 -7.25 5.78
C PHE A 313 -17.52 -6.61 5.34
N ASP A 314 -18.64 -7.32 5.46
CA ASP A 314 -20.01 -6.85 5.22
C ASP A 314 -20.18 -5.98 3.96
N GLY A 315 -19.54 -6.39 2.85
CA GLY A 315 -19.61 -5.66 1.59
C GLY A 315 -19.01 -4.25 1.63
N ALA A 316 -17.98 -4.00 2.44
CA ALA A 316 -17.30 -2.69 2.52
C ALA A 316 -16.75 -2.20 1.16
N LEU A 317 -16.50 -3.11 0.20
CA LEU A 317 -16.19 -2.80 -1.20
C LEU A 317 -17.38 -3.12 -2.11
N THR A 318 -17.83 -2.13 -2.87
CA THR A 318 -19.05 -2.21 -3.72
C THR A 318 -18.79 -1.74 -5.15
N TYR A 319 -17.59 -1.97 -5.67
CA TYR A 319 -17.18 -1.56 -7.02
C TYR A 319 -17.65 -2.58 -8.07
N ASP A 320 -18.35 -2.11 -9.09
CA ASP A 320 -18.85 -2.89 -10.21
C ASP A 320 -17.71 -3.52 -11.01
N GLY A 321 -17.84 -4.81 -11.33
CA GLY A 321 -16.79 -5.58 -12.01
C GLY A 321 -15.52 -5.82 -11.17
N VAL A 322 -15.51 -5.45 -9.89
CA VAL A 322 -14.37 -5.63 -8.98
C VAL A 322 -14.74 -6.50 -7.80
N ALA A 323 -15.79 -6.15 -7.05
CA ALA A 323 -16.18 -6.87 -5.85
C ALA A 323 -17.09 -8.06 -6.16
N THR A 324 -16.79 -9.20 -5.56
CA THR A 324 -17.63 -10.40 -5.50
C THR A 324 -18.30 -10.55 -4.11
N PRO A 325 -19.35 -11.39 -3.95
CA PRO A 325 -19.96 -11.65 -2.64
C PRO A 325 -19.02 -12.24 -1.58
N THR A 326 -17.86 -12.79 -1.98
CA THR A 326 -16.83 -13.34 -1.11
C THR A 326 -15.63 -12.42 -0.96
N SER A 327 -15.72 -11.18 -1.45
CA SER A 327 -14.71 -10.14 -1.21
C SER A 327 -14.53 -9.92 0.28
N HIS A 328 -13.30 -9.73 0.71
CA HIS A 328 -12.96 -9.48 2.09
C HIS A 328 -11.62 -8.76 2.20
N TYR A 329 -11.20 -8.50 3.45
CA TYR A 329 -9.88 -7.99 3.76
C TYR A 329 -9.13 -8.99 4.63
N HIS A 330 -7.86 -9.25 4.31
CA HIS A 330 -7.01 -10.13 5.11
C HIS A 330 -5.55 -9.72 5.05
N ASP A 331 -4.86 -9.70 6.19
CA ASP A 331 -3.40 -9.50 6.28
C ASP A 331 -2.91 -8.28 5.47
N GLN A 332 -3.64 -7.16 5.56
CA GLN A 332 -3.39 -5.90 4.86
C GLN A 332 -3.64 -5.89 3.32
N TRP A 333 -4.43 -6.83 2.81
CA TRP A 333 -4.81 -6.93 1.39
C TRP A 333 -6.31 -6.83 1.19
N TRP A 334 -6.71 -6.13 0.13
CA TRP A 334 -8.07 -6.21 -0.40
C TRP A 334 -8.18 -7.46 -1.27
N VAL A 335 -9.08 -8.37 -0.93
CA VAL A 335 -9.35 -9.59 -1.71
C VAL A 335 -10.62 -9.35 -2.52
N PHE A 336 -10.46 -9.18 -3.84
CA PHE A 336 -11.55 -8.80 -4.75
C PHE A 336 -12.34 -10.04 -5.22
N ASP A 337 -11.62 -11.08 -5.62
CA ASP A 337 -12.16 -12.35 -6.08
C ASP A 337 -11.26 -13.48 -5.60
N PRO A 338 -11.58 -14.12 -4.46
CA PRO A 338 -10.76 -15.20 -3.92
C PRO A 338 -10.78 -16.45 -4.79
N GLU A 339 -11.85 -16.72 -5.55
CA GLU A 339 -11.95 -17.91 -6.40
C GLU A 339 -10.96 -17.84 -7.57
N ARG A 340 -10.74 -16.64 -8.09
CA ARG A 340 -9.79 -16.37 -9.18
C ARG A 340 -8.41 -15.96 -8.68
N GLY A 341 -8.23 -15.83 -7.37
CA GLY A 341 -7.00 -15.36 -6.74
C GLY A 341 -6.65 -13.92 -7.15
N ILE A 342 -7.66 -13.03 -7.16
CA ILE A 342 -7.50 -11.61 -7.46
C ILE A 342 -7.56 -10.80 -6.17
N TYR A 343 -6.45 -10.16 -5.84
CA TYR A 343 -6.31 -9.34 -4.64
C TYR A 343 -5.29 -8.23 -4.89
N GLY A 344 -5.25 -7.22 -4.02
CA GLY A 344 -4.39 -6.08 -4.24
C GLY A 344 -4.26 -5.09 -3.08
N GLY A 345 -3.26 -4.23 -3.20
CA GLY A 345 -3.12 -3.03 -2.40
C GLY A 345 -3.77 -1.86 -3.12
N ILE A 346 -4.49 -1.01 -2.37
CA ILE A 346 -5.09 0.22 -2.86
C ILE A 346 -4.61 1.37 -2.00
N GLY A 347 -4.18 2.46 -2.63
CA GLY A 347 -3.82 3.73 -1.98
C GLY A 347 -4.68 4.88 -2.45
N ILE A 348 -4.88 5.87 -1.57
CA ILE A 348 -5.49 7.14 -1.93
C ILE A 348 -4.74 7.81 -3.09
N HIS A 349 -5.43 8.68 -3.82
CA HIS A 349 -4.92 9.34 -5.01
C HIS A 349 -4.61 8.40 -6.21
N GLY A 350 -5.10 7.15 -6.17
CA GLY A 350 -5.10 6.25 -7.33
C GLY A 350 -4.02 5.16 -7.35
N GLN A 351 -3.39 4.84 -6.23
CA GLN A 351 -2.35 3.81 -6.22
C GLN A 351 -2.97 2.42 -6.22
N ALA A 352 -2.49 1.54 -7.09
CA ALA A 352 -2.97 0.17 -7.16
C ALA A 352 -1.83 -0.81 -7.48
N LEU A 353 -1.78 -1.89 -6.71
CA LEU A 353 -1.07 -3.13 -7.04
C LEU A 353 -2.12 -4.23 -7.07
N VAL A 354 -2.36 -4.84 -8.24
CA VAL A 354 -3.32 -5.93 -8.42
C VAL A 354 -2.57 -7.18 -8.85
N ILE A 355 -2.80 -8.27 -8.12
CA ILE A 355 -2.31 -9.60 -8.43
C ILE A 355 -3.51 -10.39 -8.97
N HIS A 356 -3.37 -10.97 -10.15
CA HIS A 356 -4.39 -11.79 -10.80
C HIS A 356 -3.79 -13.17 -11.06
N SER A 357 -4.03 -14.08 -10.12
CA SER A 357 -3.33 -15.38 -10.08
C SER A 357 -3.74 -16.28 -11.24
N ALA A 358 -5.03 -16.35 -11.57
CA ALA A 358 -5.53 -17.14 -12.70
C ALA A 358 -4.94 -16.70 -14.05
N ALA A 359 -4.73 -15.38 -14.23
CA ALA A 359 -4.11 -14.83 -15.43
C ALA A 359 -2.58 -14.86 -15.41
N ASP A 360 -1.93 -15.28 -14.32
CA ASP A 360 -0.49 -15.10 -14.12
C ASP A 360 -0.02 -13.66 -14.39
N ALA A 361 -0.75 -12.68 -13.83
CA ALA A 361 -0.55 -11.26 -14.10
C ALA A 361 -0.39 -10.41 -12.83
N VAL A 362 0.42 -9.36 -12.94
CA VAL A 362 0.56 -8.28 -11.96
C VAL A 362 0.36 -6.95 -12.67
N ILE A 363 -0.54 -6.12 -12.15
CA ILE A 363 -0.84 -4.79 -12.67
C ILE A 363 -0.47 -3.78 -11.59
N VAL A 364 0.40 -2.85 -11.93
CA VAL A 364 0.78 -1.72 -11.07
C VAL A 364 0.34 -0.43 -11.76
N LYS A 365 -0.40 0.41 -11.04
CA LYS A 365 -0.78 1.74 -11.49
C LYS A 365 -0.51 2.74 -10.37
N LEU A 366 0.23 3.78 -10.68
CA LEU A 366 0.56 4.88 -9.76
C LEU A 366 0.03 6.18 -10.34
N SER A 367 -0.53 7.02 -9.48
CA SER A 367 -1.34 8.17 -9.87
C SER A 367 -1.28 9.29 -8.86
N THR A 368 -1.77 10.46 -9.29
CA THR A 368 -1.93 11.64 -8.45
C THR A 368 -3.31 12.26 -8.63
N HIS A 369 -4.38 11.46 -8.39
CA HIS A 369 -5.76 11.96 -8.44
C HIS A 369 -5.92 13.19 -7.55
N ALA A 370 -6.68 14.19 -8.00
CA ALA A 370 -6.86 15.43 -7.25
C ALA A 370 -7.48 15.20 -5.86
N ALA A 371 -8.47 14.30 -5.75
CA ALA A 371 -9.09 13.93 -4.47
C ALA A 371 -8.42 12.66 -3.91
N PRO A 372 -8.24 12.57 -2.57
CA PRO A 372 -7.71 11.35 -1.93
C PRO A 372 -8.55 10.11 -2.26
N LEU A 373 -9.87 10.24 -2.22
CA LEU A 373 -10.83 9.18 -2.54
C LEU A 373 -11.80 9.68 -3.60
N ASP A 374 -11.51 9.34 -4.86
CA ASP A 374 -12.46 9.47 -5.97
C ASP A 374 -12.97 8.07 -6.32
N ARG A 375 -14.21 7.78 -5.89
CA ARG A 375 -14.82 6.46 -6.03
C ARG A 375 -14.90 6.01 -7.49
N ASP A 376 -15.30 6.90 -8.39
CA ASP A 376 -15.51 6.55 -9.79
C ASP A 376 -14.17 6.30 -10.49
N LYS A 377 -13.13 7.08 -10.18
CA LYS A 377 -11.77 6.81 -10.68
C LYS A 377 -11.19 5.50 -10.13
N HIS A 378 -11.39 5.21 -8.85
CA HIS A 378 -10.93 3.96 -8.23
C HIS A 378 -11.63 2.73 -8.83
N GLU A 379 -12.94 2.78 -9.01
CA GLU A 379 -13.68 1.70 -9.67
C GLU A 379 -13.21 1.52 -11.12
N LEU A 380 -13.07 2.61 -11.88
CA LEU A 380 -12.62 2.56 -13.27
C LEU A 380 -11.24 1.90 -13.41
N GLN A 381 -10.26 2.28 -12.58
CA GLN A 381 -8.91 1.73 -12.68
C GLN A 381 -8.81 0.27 -12.22
N LEU A 382 -9.56 -0.13 -11.18
CA LEU A 382 -9.53 -1.51 -10.67
C LEU A 382 -10.24 -2.47 -11.63
N ALA A 383 -11.39 -2.04 -12.18
CA ALA A 383 -12.08 -2.80 -13.22
C ALA A 383 -11.21 -2.95 -14.48
N ALA A 384 -10.47 -1.91 -14.87
CA ALA A 384 -9.50 -2.00 -15.97
C ALA A 384 -8.38 -3.00 -15.67
N ALA A 385 -7.80 -2.97 -14.46
CA ALA A 385 -6.74 -3.88 -14.05
C ALA A 385 -7.20 -5.36 -14.11
N ILE A 386 -8.41 -5.65 -13.59
CA ILE A 386 -9.01 -6.98 -13.67
C ILE A 386 -9.27 -7.38 -15.12
N ALA A 387 -9.87 -6.49 -15.92
CA ALA A 387 -10.17 -6.78 -17.32
C ALA A 387 -8.93 -7.00 -18.19
N ILE A 388 -7.80 -6.32 -17.90
CA ILE A 388 -6.50 -6.58 -18.51
C ILE A 388 -6.06 -8.02 -18.19
N GLY A 389 -6.13 -8.42 -16.92
CA GLY A 389 -5.85 -9.81 -16.52
C GLY A 389 -6.74 -10.82 -17.25
N ASP A 390 -8.05 -10.58 -17.28
CA ASP A 390 -9.02 -11.45 -17.95
C ASP A 390 -8.75 -11.59 -19.46
N ALA A 391 -8.29 -10.52 -20.11
CA ALA A 391 -7.93 -10.55 -21.52
C ALA A 391 -6.63 -11.32 -21.76
N LEU A 392 -5.63 -11.16 -20.89
CA LEU A 392 -4.38 -11.92 -20.94
C LEU A 392 -4.60 -13.42 -20.70
N GLU A 393 -5.51 -13.78 -19.79
CA GLU A 393 -5.89 -15.16 -19.49
C GLU A 393 -6.49 -15.86 -20.73
N ARG A 394 -7.39 -15.19 -21.46
CA ARG A 394 -8.06 -15.76 -22.65
C ARG A 394 -7.15 -16.01 -23.85
N GLU A 395 -6.06 -15.26 -23.94
CA GLU A 395 -5.09 -15.38 -25.04
C GLU A 395 -4.01 -16.44 -24.78
N GLY A 396 -3.96 -16.95 -23.54
CA GLY A 396 -2.93 -17.81 -23.01
C GLY A 396 -3.23 -19.29 -23.13
#